data_AF-A0A418V9S1-F1
#
_entry.id   AF-A0A418V9S1-F1
#
_cell.length_a   1.000
_cell.length_b   1.000
_cell.length_c   1.000
_cell.angle_alpha   90.00
_cell.angle_beta   90.00
_cell.angle_gamma   90.00
#
_symmetry.space_group_name_H-M   'P 1'
#
loop_
_entity.id
_entity.type
_entity.pdbx_description
1 polymer ?
#
loop_
_entity_poly.entity_id
_entity_poly.type
_entity_poly.pdbx_seq_one_letter_code
_entity_poly.pdbx_strand_id
1 'polypeptide(L)'
;MPDIETQRAQQHGRIIKEKRLLLGLNRPAFVAEMARHGHDITPDYLNKLERGTAPLARASLTVREGIRTVLGYSAQDWQALTGLYAPEAATTSTHALPRPPVPPVVDPVTLPLVIPLELQQIIDDYGAQFPELRNDTTLRALVAPRLFAGHSQGPQTPEQWLEYFLMNRRWFPQ
;
A
#
# COMPACT_ATOMS: atom_id res chain seq x y z
N MET A 1 -13.43 25.82 33.46
CA MET A 1 -12.81 24.49 33.21
C MET A 1 -13.31 24.03 31.86
N PRO A 2 -12.45 23.81 30.85
CA PRO A 2 -12.91 23.25 29.58
C PRO A 2 -13.53 21.88 29.82
N ASP A 3 -14.64 21.60 29.13
CA ASP A 3 -15.35 20.33 29.21
C ASP A 3 -14.39 19.17 28.86
N ILE A 4 -14.47 18.05 29.60
CA ILE A 4 -13.64 16.86 29.38
C ILE A 4 -13.76 16.37 27.93
N GLU A 5 -14.94 16.52 27.33
CA GLU A 5 -15.18 16.20 25.91
C GLU A 5 -14.35 17.09 24.99
N THR A 6 -14.23 18.38 25.29
CA THR A 6 -13.43 19.34 24.51
C THR A 6 -11.94 19.01 24.58
N GLN A 7 -11.45 18.64 25.77
CA GLN A 7 -10.05 18.23 25.95
C GLN A 7 -9.73 16.97 25.13
N ARG A 8 -10.60 15.95 25.17
CA ARG A 8 -10.44 14.74 24.34
C ARG A 8 -10.53 15.05 22.85
N ALA A 9 -11.46 15.91 22.43
CA ALA A 9 -11.58 16.33 21.04
C ALA A 9 -10.29 16.98 20.53
N GLN A 10 -9.67 17.85 21.33
CA GLN A 10 -8.39 18.47 21.00
C GLN A 10 -7.25 17.45 20.96
N GLN A 11 -7.21 16.51 21.89
CA GLN A 11 -6.21 15.43 21.89
C GLN A 11 -6.32 14.59 20.61
N HIS A 12 -7.53 14.16 20.25
CA HIS A 12 -7.77 13.39 19.02
C HIS A 12 -7.40 14.18 17.77
N GLY A 13 -7.75 15.47 17.72
CA GLY A 13 -7.39 16.36 16.62
C GLY A 13 -5.88 16.48 16.43
N ARG A 14 -5.11 16.55 17.52
CA ARG A 14 -3.64 16.57 17.47
C ARG A 14 -3.07 15.26 16.91
N ILE A 15 -3.55 14.11 17.38
CA ILE A 15 -3.11 12.79 16.89
C ILE A 15 -3.31 12.68 15.37
N ILE A 16 -4.48 13.09 14.87
CA ILE A 16 -4.79 13.08 13.43
C ILE A 16 -3.83 14.01 12.67
N LYS A 17 -3.69 15.25 13.14
CA LYS A 17 -2.88 16.28 12.47
C LYS A 17 -1.41 15.88 12.41
N GLU A 18 -0.83 15.44 13.52
CA GLU A 18 0.58 15.04 13.61
C GLU A 18 0.87 13.87 12.67
N LYS A 19 0.06 12.82 12.73
CA LYS A 19 0.25 11.65 11.87
C LYS A 19 0.06 11.99 10.39
N ARG A 20 -0.93 12.82 10.03
CA ARG A 20 -1.10 13.29 8.65
C ARG A 20 0.14 14.04 8.15
N LEU A 21 0.70 14.92 8.97
CA LEU A 21 1.91 15.68 8.60
C LEU A 21 3.14 14.77 8.46
N LEU A 22 3.28 13.75 9.31
CA LEU A 22 4.35 12.74 9.18
C LEU A 22 4.25 11.94 7.86
N LEU A 23 3.03 11.72 7.37
CA LEU A 23 2.79 11.07 6.07
C LEU A 23 2.99 12.04 4.88
N GLY A 24 3.35 13.31 5.11
CA GLY A 24 3.50 14.32 4.06
C GLY A 24 2.20 14.72 3.38
N LEU A 25 1.04 14.32 3.93
CA LEU A 25 -0.26 14.56 3.32
C LEU A 25 -0.75 15.96 3.67
N ASN A 26 -1.07 16.78 2.66
CA ASN A 26 -1.88 17.98 2.88
C ASN A 26 -3.36 17.60 3.08
N ARG A 27 -4.20 18.52 3.56
CA ARG A 27 -5.61 18.20 3.84
C ARG A 27 -6.40 17.73 2.61
N PRO A 28 -6.28 18.38 1.43
CA PRO A 28 -6.92 17.88 0.21
C PRO A 28 -6.48 16.45 -0.17
N ALA A 29 -5.18 16.14 -0.05
CA ALA A 29 -4.65 14.80 -0.33
C ALA A 29 -5.20 13.76 0.64
N PHE A 30 -5.27 14.09 1.94
CA PHE A 30 -5.88 13.20 2.93
C PHE A 30 -7.36 12.91 2.61
N VAL A 31 -8.11 13.93 2.22
CA VAL A 31 -9.51 13.77 1.79
C VAL A 31 -9.61 12.91 0.54
N ALA A 32 -8.70 13.07 -0.43
CA ALA A 32 -8.65 12.22 -1.61
C ALA A 32 -8.35 10.75 -1.27
N GLU A 33 -7.44 10.50 -0.33
CA GLU A 33 -7.18 9.14 0.18
C GLU A 33 -8.40 8.54 0.87
N MET A 34 -9.07 9.31 1.74
CA MET A 34 -10.33 8.89 2.36
C MET A 34 -11.37 8.48 1.30
N ALA A 35 -11.52 9.28 0.24
CA ALA A 35 -12.44 8.98 -0.85
C ALA A 35 -12.07 7.68 -1.61
N ARG A 36 -10.77 7.40 -1.79
CA ARG A 36 -10.29 6.12 -2.37
C ARG A 36 -10.69 4.90 -1.52
N HIS A 37 -10.77 5.07 -0.21
CA HIS A 37 -11.27 4.04 0.71
C HIS A 37 -12.80 3.99 0.82
N GLY A 38 -13.53 4.76 0.00
CA GLY A 38 -15.00 4.79 0.01
C GLY A 38 -15.58 5.65 1.14
N HIS A 39 -14.78 6.55 1.71
CA HIS A 39 -15.21 7.43 2.79
C HIS A 39 -15.18 8.88 2.35
N ASP A 40 -16.34 9.50 2.24
CA ASP A 40 -16.43 10.92 1.90
C ASP A 40 -16.33 11.79 3.15
N ILE A 41 -15.38 12.73 3.15
CA ILE A 41 -15.18 13.72 4.21
C ILE A 41 -14.74 15.03 3.57
N THR A 42 -15.34 16.15 3.99
CA THR A 42 -14.93 17.45 3.48
C THR A 42 -13.64 17.94 4.15
N PRO A 43 -12.79 18.73 3.45
CA PRO A 43 -11.61 19.35 4.06
C PRO A 43 -11.93 20.24 5.28
N ASP A 44 -13.10 20.90 5.27
CA ASP A 44 -13.58 21.70 6.40
C ASP A 44 -13.90 20.82 7.62
N TYR A 45 -14.55 19.68 7.41
CA TYR A 45 -14.84 18.74 8.50
C TYR A 45 -13.56 18.15 9.09
N LEU A 46 -12.59 17.77 8.25
CA LEU A 46 -11.27 17.36 8.71
C LEU A 46 -10.59 18.46 9.55
N ASN A 47 -10.64 19.72 9.11
CA ASN A 47 -10.08 20.84 9.86
C ASN A 47 -10.77 21.03 11.23
N LYS A 48 -12.09 20.83 11.32
CA LYS A 48 -12.82 20.86 12.60
C LYS A 48 -12.40 19.73 13.54
N LEU A 49 -12.19 18.53 13.01
CA LEU A 49 -11.65 17.39 13.77
C LEU A 49 -10.22 17.68 14.28
N GLU A 50 -9.33 18.17 13.42
CA GLU A 50 -7.94 18.51 13.79
C GLU A 50 -7.84 19.59 14.86
N ARG A 51 -8.76 20.56 14.85
CA ARG A 51 -8.81 21.64 15.85
C ARG A 51 -9.52 21.22 17.14
N GLY A 52 -10.15 20.06 17.15
CA GLY A 52 -10.97 19.59 18.27
C GLY A 52 -12.26 20.39 18.46
N THR A 53 -12.70 21.17 17.46
CA THR A 53 -14.00 21.86 17.51
C THR A 53 -15.15 20.92 17.17
N ALA A 54 -14.87 19.85 16.42
CA ALA A 54 -15.75 18.69 16.29
C ALA A 54 -15.13 17.49 17.03
N PRO A 55 -15.83 16.86 17.99
CA PRO A 55 -15.31 15.69 18.67
C PRO A 55 -15.36 14.46 17.75
N LEU A 56 -14.21 13.80 17.60
CA LEU A 56 -14.08 12.54 16.84
C LEU A 56 -15.03 11.45 17.36
N ALA A 57 -15.34 11.46 18.66
CA ALA A 57 -16.29 10.54 19.30
C ALA A 57 -17.73 10.67 18.77
N ARG A 58 -18.08 11.79 18.10
CA ARG A 58 -19.38 12.01 17.46
C ARG A 58 -19.36 11.79 15.95
N ALA A 59 -18.19 11.65 15.33
CA ALA A 59 -18.09 11.30 13.92
C ALA A 59 -18.72 9.92 13.69
N SER A 60 -19.22 9.65 12.48
CA SER A 60 -19.76 8.33 12.14
C SER A 60 -18.66 7.26 12.26
N LEU A 61 -19.05 6.02 12.51
CA LEU A 61 -18.11 4.90 12.60
C LEU A 61 -17.27 4.77 11.32
N THR A 62 -17.92 4.93 10.17
CA THR A 62 -17.30 4.96 8.85
C THR A 62 -16.19 6.00 8.73
N VAL A 63 -16.43 7.23 9.23
CA VAL A 63 -15.41 8.29 9.20
C VAL A 63 -14.25 7.96 10.15
N ARG A 64 -14.53 7.42 11.35
CA ARG A 64 -13.48 7.03 12.30
C ARG A 64 -12.58 5.93 11.72
N GLU A 65 -13.18 4.92 11.10
CA GLU A 65 -12.46 3.82 10.47
C GLU A 65 -11.69 4.27 9.23
N GLY A 66 -12.27 5.15 8.42
CA GLY A 66 -11.56 5.76 7.31
C GLY A 66 -10.32 6.51 7.77
N ILE A 67 -10.46 7.38 8.78
CA ILE A 67 -9.34 8.15 9.34
C ILE A 67 -8.28 7.19 9.90
N ARG A 68 -8.69 6.16 10.66
CA ARG A 68 -7.77 5.14 11.19
C ARG A 68 -6.98 4.45 10.06
N THR A 69 -7.68 4.06 9.00
CA THR A 69 -7.13 3.33 7.86
C THR A 69 -6.13 4.19 7.07
N VAL A 70 -6.50 5.42 6.72
CA VAL A 70 -5.63 6.36 5.99
C VAL A 70 -4.40 6.76 6.82
N LEU A 71 -4.55 6.88 8.14
CA LEU A 71 -3.43 7.15 9.04
C LEU A 71 -2.56 5.92 9.32
N GLY A 72 -2.98 4.73 8.88
CA GLY A 72 -2.23 3.48 9.03
C GLY A 72 -2.18 2.93 10.46
N TYR A 73 -3.13 3.29 11.33
CA TYR A 73 -3.20 2.76 12.69
C TYR A 73 -3.86 1.38 12.72
N SER A 74 -3.34 0.47 13.55
CA SER A 74 -4.07 -0.76 13.90
C SER A 74 -5.31 -0.42 14.75
N ALA A 75 -6.31 -1.31 14.80
CA ALA A 75 -7.48 -1.11 15.64
C ALA A 75 -7.10 -0.98 17.12
N GLN A 76 -6.15 -1.80 17.59
CA GLN A 76 -5.65 -1.76 18.96
C GLN A 76 -4.91 -0.46 19.28
N ASP A 77 -3.99 0.00 18.41
CA ASP A 77 -3.25 1.25 18.62
C ASP A 77 -4.20 2.44 18.61
N TRP A 78 -5.17 2.43 17.69
CA TRP A 78 -6.17 3.48 17.59
C TRP A 78 -7.04 3.58 18.83
N GLN A 79 -7.49 2.44 19.36
CA GLN A 79 -8.27 2.38 20.59
C GLN A 79 -7.43 2.75 21.81
N ALA A 80 -6.15 2.37 21.86
CA ALA A 80 -5.25 2.77 22.94
C ALA A 80 -5.01 4.30 22.95
N LEU A 81 -4.88 4.91 21.77
CA LEU A 81 -4.62 6.35 21.61
C LEU A 81 -5.86 7.22 21.83
N THR A 82 -7.02 6.78 21.33
CA THR A 82 -8.25 7.60 21.31
C THR A 82 -9.29 7.15 22.32
N GLY A 83 -9.18 5.94 22.87
CA GLY A 83 -10.21 5.30 23.69
C GLY A 83 -11.51 5.04 22.93
N LEU A 84 -11.55 5.27 21.61
CA LEU A 84 -12.74 5.05 20.79
C LEU A 84 -12.75 3.62 20.29
N TYR A 85 -13.94 3.01 20.33
CA TYR A 85 -14.17 1.72 19.74
C TYR A 85 -13.90 1.78 18.23
N ALA A 86 -12.98 0.93 17.78
CA ALA A 86 -12.81 0.56 16.40
C ALA A 86 -13.29 -0.90 16.28
N PRO A 87 -14.28 -1.22 15.41
CA PRO A 87 -14.60 -2.61 15.16
C PRO A 87 -13.31 -3.30 14.75
N GLU A 88 -12.97 -4.36 15.47
CA GLU A 88 -11.98 -5.32 15.03
C GLU A 88 -12.58 -5.94 13.77
N ALA A 89 -12.35 -5.30 12.62
CA ALA A 89 -12.67 -5.87 11.33
C ALA A 89 -11.97 -7.21 11.35
N ALA A 90 -12.74 -8.30 11.45
CA ALA A 90 -12.31 -9.67 11.73
C ALA A 90 -10.89 -9.87 11.22
N THR A 91 -9.93 -9.58 12.09
CA THR A 91 -8.56 -9.92 11.82
C THR A 91 -8.55 -11.36 12.25
N THR A 92 -8.32 -12.24 11.29
CA THR A 92 -7.50 -13.40 11.57
C THR A 92 -6.41 -12.93 12.53
N SER A 93 -6.56 -13.30 13.80
CA SER A 93 -5.56 -13.05 14.82
C SER A 93 -4.32 -13.80 14.36
N THR A 94 -3.46 -13.15 13.60
CA THR A 94 -2.08 -13.57 13.61
C THR A 94 -1.52 -12.83 14.80
N HIS A 95 -1.28 -13.58 15.87
CA HIS A 95 -0.21 -13.35 16.81
C HIS A 95 0.82 -12.37 16.24
N ALA A 96 1.27 -11.40 17.02
CA ALA A 96 2.46 -10.64 16.72
C ALA A 96 3.69 -11.58 16.65
N LEU A 97 3.79 -12.33 15.57
CA LEU A 97 5.07 -12.58 14.93
C LEU A 97 5.59 -11.21 14.51
N PRO A 98 6.89 -10.94 14.68
CA PRO A 98 7.47 -9.65 14.32
C PRO A 98 6.99 -9.29 12.92
N ARG A 99 6.25 -8.17 12.78
CA ARG A 99 5.90 -7.66 11.45
C ARG A 99 7.22 -7.53 10.71
N PRO A 100 7.40 -8.20 9.55
CA PRO A 100 8.55 -7.88 8.73
C PRO A 100 8.48 -6.38 8.46
N PRO A 101 9.61 -5.66 8.55
CA PRO A 101 9.65 -4.23 8.29
C PRO A 101 8.87 -3.96 7.00
N VAL A 102 8.05 -2.90 6.98
CA VAL A 102 7.49 -2.39 5.72
C VAL A 102 8.68 -2.34 4.76
N PRO A 103 8.69 -3.15 3.69
CA PRO A 103 9.84 -3.17 2.82
C PRO A 103 10.00 -1.72 2.37
N PRO A 104 11.24 -1.17 2.42
CA PRO A 104 11.47 0.14 1.83
C PRO A 104 10.80 0.17 0.46
N VAL A 105 10.27 1.30 0.02
CA VAL A 105 9.88 1.47 -1.38
C VAL A 105 11.19 1.29 -2.16
N VAL A 106 11.49 0.04 -2.49
CA VAL A 106 12.68 -0.33 -3.23
C VAL A 106 12.33 0.11 -4.62
N ASP A 107 13.09 1.08 -5.12
CA ASP A 107 13.03 1.42 -6.52
C ASP A 107 13.11 0.09 -7.28
N PRO A 108 12.10 -0.30 -8.08
CA PRO A 108 12.09 -1.62 -8.74
C PRO A 108 13.28 -1.79 -9.69
N VAL A 109 13.99 -0.70 -9.97
CA VAL A 109 15.27 -0.65 -10.68
C VAL A 109 16.44 -1.23 -9.87
N THR A 110 16.40 -1.17 -8.54
CA THR A 110 17.52 -1.55 -7.63
C THR A 110 17.43 -2.96 -7.05
N LEU A 111 16.29 -3.65 -7.19
CA LEU A 111 16.21 -5.07 -6.82
C LEU A 111 17.08 -5.92 -7.75
N PRO A 112 17.86 -6.89 -7.22
CA PRO A 112 18.56 -7.85 -8.05
C PRO A 112 17.52 -8.64 -8.85
N LEU A 113 17.65 -8.59 -10.17
CA LEU A 113 16.81 -9.38 -11.08
C LEU A 113 17.09 -10.86 -10.82
N VAL A 114 16.16 -11.54 -10.14
CA VAL A 114 16.20 -12.99 -10.00
C VAL A 114 15.51 -13.57 -11.21
N ILE A 115 16.30 -14.07 -12.16
CA ILE A 115 15.81 -14.76 -13.36
C ILE A 115 15.35 -16.17 -12.94
N PRO A 116 14.08 -16.55 -13.17
CA PRO A 116 13.62 -17.90 -12.92
C PRO A 116 14.39 -18.92 -13.76
N LEU A 117 14.62 -20.12 -13.23
CA LEU A 117 15.39 -21.17 -13.92
C LEU A 117 14.80 -21.49 -15.30
N GLU A 118 13.47 -21.48 -15.42
CA GLU A 118 12.78 -21.78 -16.68
C GLU A 118 12.98 -20.67 -17.72
N LEU A 119 13.11 -19.42 -17.28
CA LEU A 119 13.45 -18.30 -18.16
C LEU A 119 14.94 -18.34 -18.54
N GLN A 120 15.81 -18.73 -17.61
CA GLN A 120 17.24 -18.92 -17.89
C GLN A 120 17.45 -19.98 -18.99
N GLN A 121 16.70 -21.09 -18.95
CA GLN A 121 16.73 -22.11 -20.00
C GLN A 121 16.38 -21.54 -21.38
N ILE A 122 15.39 -20.66 -21.47
CA ILE A 122 15.04 -20.00 -22.74
C ILE A 122 16.13 -19.01 -23.20
N ILE A 123 16.79 -18.31 -22.28
CA ILE A 123 17.93 -17.43 -22.62
C ILE A 123 19.11 -18.25 -23.15
N ASP A 124 19.37 -19.42 -22.56
CA ASP A 124 20.46 -20.29 -22.96
C ASP A 124 20.19 -20.93 -24.33
N ASP A 125 18.96 -21.40 -24.56
CA ASP A 125 18.55 -22.09 -25.79
C ASP A 125 18.32 -21.12 -26.96
N TYR A 126 17.69 -19.96 -26.71
CA TYR A 126 17.21 -19.05 -27.76
C TYR A 126 17.85 -17.65 -27.73
N GLY A 127 18.67 -17.32 -26.73
CA GLY A 127 19.26 -15.98 -26.60
C GLY A 127 20.24 -15.59 -27.72
N ALA A 128 20.72 -16.56 -28.52
CA ALA A 128 21.47 -16.28 -29.74
C ALA A 128 20.56 -15.84 -30.90
N GLN A 129 19.31 -16.34 -30.94
CA GLN A 129 18.31 -16.00 -31.95
C GLN A 129 17.52 -14.74 -31.60
N PHE A 130 17.31 -14.49 -30.30
CA PHE A 130 16.63 -13.32 -29.76
C PHE A 130 17.55 -12.58 -28.78
N PRO A 131 18.39 -11.65 -29.27
CA PRO A 131 19.29 -10.87 -28.42
C PRO A 131 18.55 -10.08 -27.33
N GLU A 132 17.27 -9.75 -27.55
CA GLU A 132 16.42 -9.03 -26.61
C GLU A 132 16.23 -9.80 -25.29
N LEU A 133 16.36 -11.14 -25.30
CA LEU A 133 16.30 -11.99 -24.10
C LEU A 133 17.53 -11.81 -23.19
N ARG A 134 18.60 -11.15 -23.66
CA ARG A 134 19.77 -10.82 -22.84
C ARG A 134 19.76 -9.37 -22.35
N ASN A 135 18.74 -8.60 -22.71
CA ASN A 135 18.58 -7.23 -22.25
C ASN A 135 17.90 -7.21 -20.86
N ASP A 136 18.59 -6.67 -19.87
CA ASP A 136 18.09 -6.49 -18.50
C ASP A 136 16.71 -5.83 -18.43
N THR A 137 16.42 -4.87 -19.31
CA THR A 137 15.12 -4.17 -19.35
C THR A 137 14.00 -5.12 -19.80
N THR A 138 14.26 -5.92 -20.82
CA THR A 138 13.34 -6.94 -21.33
C THR A 138 13.11 -8.02 -20.30
N LEU A 139 14.18 -8.51 -19.66
CA LEU A 139 14.09 -9.53 -18.62
C LEU A 139 13.30 -9.05 -17.40
N ARG A 140 13.53 -7.82 -16.95
CA ARG A 140 12.74 -7.19 -15.87
C ARG A 140 11.26 -7.10 -16.23
N ALA A 141 10.94 -6.70 -17.46
CA ALA A 141 9.57 -6.63 -17.93
C ALA A 141 8.91 -8.02 -18.04
N LEU A 142 9.66 -9.05 -18.45
CA LEU A 142 9.20 -10.43 -18.51
C LEU A 142 8.89 -11.00 -17.13
N VAL A 143 9.75 -10.78 -16.14
CA VAL A 143 9.55 -11.34 -14.79
C VAL A 143 8.55 -10.55 -13.93
N ALA A 144 8.26 -9.30 -14.28
CA ALA A 144 7.41 -8.40 -13.50
C ALA A 144 6.04 -9.02 -13.13
N PRO A 145 5.29 -9.66 -14.04
CA PRO A 145 4.02 -10.30 -13.68
C PRO A 145 4.16 -11.36 -12.58
N ARG A 146 5.21 -12.19 -12.63
CA ARG A 146 5.44 -13.26 -11.64
C ARG A 146 5.92 -12.70 -10.30
N LEU A 147 6.69 -11.61 -10.33
CA LEU A 147 7.15 -10.92 -9.12
C LEU A 147 6.04 -10.14 -8.41
N PHE A 148 5.15 -9.47 -9.15
CA PHE A 148 4.16 -8.54 -8.58
C PHE A 148 2.74 -9.13 -8.45
N ALA A 149 2.34 -10.07 -9.31
CA ALA A 149 1.01 -10.71 -9.24
C ALA A 149 1.04 -12.05 -8.46
N GLY A 150 2.23 -12.50 -8.03
CA GLY A 150 2.44 -13.72 -7.25
C GLY A 150 3.03 -14.87 -8.07
N HIS A 151 3.77 -15.77 -7.41
CA HIS A 151 4.56 -16.82 -8.05
C HIS A 151 3.73 -17.82 -8.89
N SER A 152 2.44 -17.96 -8.58
CA SER A 152 1.47 -18.81 -9.29
C SER A 152 0.79 -18.10 -10.46
N GLN A 153 1.05 -16.81 -10.67
CA GLN A 153 0.51 -16.00 -11.75
C GLN A 153 1.63 -15.71 -12.76
N GLY A 154 1.40 -16.06 -14.03
CA GLY A 154 2.39 -15.92 -15.12
C GLY A 154 3.07 -17.24 -15.50
N PRO A 155 4.00 -17.19 -16.48
CA PRO A 155 4.62 -18.39 -17.06
C PRO A 155 5.37 -19.23 -16.03
N GLN A 156 5.13 -20.54 -16.04
CA GLN A 156 5.71 -21.52 -15.12
C GLN A 156 6.67 -22.49 -15.80
N THR A 157 6.60 -22.65 -17.12
CA THR A 157 7.47 -23.56 -17.89
C THR A 157 8.29 -22.78 -18.92
N PRO A 158 9.41 -23.34 -19.42
CA PRO A 158 10.22 -22.70 -20.46
C PRO A 158 9.39 -22.33 -21.70
N GLU A 159 8.50 -23.21 -22.15
CA GLU A 159 7.66 -22.99 -23.33
C GLU A 159 6.70 -21.82 -23.11
N GLN A 160 6.09 -21.74 -21.92
CA GLN A 160 5.22 -20.63 -21.56
C GLN A 160 6.00 -19.30 -21.52
N TRP A 161 7.26 -19.32 -21.09
CA TRP A 161 8.13 -18.15 -21.10
C TRP A 161 8.45 -17.69 -22.51
N LEU A 162 8.75 -18.64 -23.42
CA LEU A 162 9.00 -18.35 -24.83
C LEU A 162 7.74 -17.80 -25.52
N GLU A 163 6.58 -18.42 -25.33
CA GLU A 163 5.31 -17.92 -25.86
C GLU A 163 4.99 -16.52 -25.35
N TYR A 164 5.18 -16.30 -24.04
CA TYR A 164 4.95 -14.99 -23.43
C TYR A 164 5.89 -13.92 -23.98
N PHE A 165 7.18 -14.26 -24.19
CA PHE A 165 8.14 -13.38 -24.84
C PHE A 165 7.71 -13.05 -26.27
N LEU A 166 7.38 -14.05 -27.09
CA LEU A 166 6.99 -13.84 -28.50
C LEU A 166 5.72 -12.98 -28.61
N MET A 167 4.74 -13.20 -27.74
CA MET A 167 3.50 -12.43 -27.71
C MET A 167 3.73 -10.95 -27.34
N ASN A 168 4.72 -10.68 -26.48
CA ASN A 168 5.03 -9.33 -26.00
C ASN A 168 6.22 -8.70 -26.71
N ARG A 169 6.87 -9.39 -27.64
CA ARG A 169 8.13 -8.98 -28.28
C ARG A 169 8.10 -7.58 -28.87
N ARG A 170 6.96 -7.20 -29.48
CA ARG A 170 6.75 -5.87 -30.06
C ARG A 170 6.80 -4.71 -29.06
N TRP A 171 6.66 -5.00 -27.78
CA TRP A 171 6.67 -4.02 -26.70
C TRP A 171 8.01 -3.95 -25.96
N PHE A 172 8.95 -4.85 -26.27
CA PHE A 172 10.27 -4.85 -25.68
C PHE A 172 11.24 -3.95 -26.47
N PRO A 173 12.15 -3.26 -25.78
CA PRO A 173 13.19 -2.50 -26.45
C PRO A 173 14.03 -3.45 -27.31
N GLN A 174 14.21 -3.07 -28.58
CA GLN A 174 15.06 -3.78 -29.55
C GLN A 174 16.54 -3.52 -29.24
#